data_AF-A0A7S0CAD5-F1
#
_entry.id   AF-A0A7S0CAD5-F1
#
_cell.length_a   1.000
_cell.length_b   1.000
_cell.length_c   1.000
_cell.angle_alpha   90.00
_cell.angle_beta   90.00
_cell.angle_gamma   90.00
#
_symmetry.space_group_name_H-M   'P 1'
#
loop_
_entity.id
_entity.type
_entity.pdbx_description
1 polymer ?
#
loop_
_entity_poly.entity_id
_entity_poly.type
_entity_poly.pdbx_seq_one_letter_code
_entity_poly.pdbx_strand_id
1 'polypeptide(L)'
;VTLTVTQVNQLADNALPIRWGVPASARARDLKVVAKVPESAVVTSFYLEPTDEEDLWDFEAGNHLPIRLVTTAGDLQRTYSLSVAPSASNAAGNRYYRISVKREPEGKASSFLHDQIQVGNIIQARK
;
A
#
# COMPACT_ATOMS: atom_id res chain seq x y z
N VAL A 1 -45.69 23.37 1.71
CA VAL A 1 -46.11 22.36 0.71
C VAL A 1 -44.90 21.48 0.44
N THR A 2 -44.91 20.27 0.97
CA THR A 2 -43.85 19.26 0.81
C THR A 2 -44.06 18.57 -0.53
N LEU A 3 -43.09 18.64 -1.45
CA LEU A 3 -43.14 17.90 -2.70
C LEU A 3 -42.08 16.79 -2.65
N THR A 4 -42.55 15.56 -2.45
CA THR A 4 -41.81 14.32 -2.63
C THR A 4 -41.54 14.11 -4.12
N VAL A 5 -40.26 14.07 -4.51
CA VAL A 5 -39.86 13.66 -5.86
C VAL A 5 -39.90 12.13 -5.91
N THR A 6 -41.03 11.62 -6.38
CA THR A 6 -41.23 10.23 -6.80
C THR A 6 -40.69 10.12 -8.21
N GLN A 7 -39.78 9.16 -8.45
CA GLN A 7 -39.22 8.74 -9.76
C GLN A 7 -37.88 9.38 -10.17
N VAL A 8 -36.81 8.59 -10.06
CA VAL A 8 -35.52 8.83 -10.71
C VAL A 8 -35.57 8.15 -12.08
N ASN A 9 -35.44 8.96 -13.12
CA ASN A 9 -35.46 8.53 -14.52
C ASN A 9 -34.27 7.58 -14.78
N GLN A 10 -34.53 6.43 -15.42
CA GLN A 10 -33.49 5.49 -15.83
C GLN A 10 -32.58 6.15 -16.87
N LEU A 11 -31.29 6.24 -16.56
CA LEU A 11 -30.24 6.70 -17.47
C LEU A 11 -29.75 5.50 -18.29
N ALA A 12 -29.55 5.72 -19.59
CA ALA A 12 -29.18 4.72 -20.60
C ALA A 12 -28.01 3.79 -20.16
N ASP A 13 -28.02 2.55 -20.67
CA ASP A 13 -27.09 1.43 -20.38
C ASP A 13 -25.58 1.70 -20.60
N ASN A 14 -25.23 2.93 -20.96
CA ASN A 14 -23.90 3.39 -21.33
C ASN A 14 -23.49 4.70 -20.60
N ALA A 15 -24.21 5.09 -19.55
CA ALA A 15 -23.78 6.13 -18.63
C ALA A 15 -23.00 5.51 -17.45
N LEU A 16 -21.70 5.80 -17.36
CA LEU A 16 -20.87 5.39 -16.22
C LEU A 16 -21.47 5.98 -14.93
N PRO A 17 -21.86 5.15 -13.95
CA PRO A 17 -22.34 5.68 -12.69
C PRO A 17 -21.16 6.29 -11.93
N ILE A 18 -21.27 7.58 -11.58
CA ILE A 18 -20.46 8.20 -10.51
C ILE A 18 -20.88 7.57 -9.18
N ARG A 19 -20.35 6.38 -8.93
CA ARG A 19 -20.30 5.74 -7.62
C ARG A 19 -18.84 5.56 -7.30
N TRP A 20 -18.34 6.29 -6.30
CA TRP A 20 -17.06 5.99 -5.66
C TRP A 20 -17.21 4.71 -4.81
N GLY A 21 -17.65 3.62 -5.42
CA GLY A 21 -17.46 2.29 -4.90
C GLY A 21 -16.05 1.89 -5.32
N VAL A 22 -15.12 1.93 -4.37
CA VAL A 22 -13.81 1.29 -4.54
C VAL A 22 -14.10 -0.13 -5.02
N PRO A 23 -13.67 -0.55 -6.22
CA PRO A 23 -13.93 -1.92 -6.65
C PRO A 23 -13.25 -2.85 -5.64
N ALA A 24 -14.04 -3.77 -5.07
CA ALA A 24 -13.58 -4.79 -4.13
C ALA A 24 -12.67 -5.85 -4.77
N SER A 25 -12.10 -5.56 -5.95
CA SER A 25 -11.21 -6.41 -6.72
C SER A 25 -9.76 -5.92 -6.74
N ALA A 26 -9.38 -5.00 -5.84
CA ALA A 26 -7.96 -4.69 -5.64
C ALA A 26 -7.30 -5.90 -4.96
N ARG A 27 -6.54 -6.70 -5.73
CA ARG A 27 -5.71 -7.77 -5.17
C ARG A 27 -4.80 -7.13 -4.13
N ALA A 28 -5.02 -7.50 -2.88
CA ALA A 28 -4.17 -7.12 -1.76
C ALA A 28 -3.28 -8.32 -1.42
N ARG A 29 -2.01 -8.07 -1.16
CA ARG A 29 -1.05 -9.08 -0.76
C ARG A 29 -0.37 -8.66 0.53
N ASP A 30 -0.19 -9.64 1.40
CA ASP A 30 0.47 -9.43 2.67
C ASP A 30 1.99 -9.58 2.48
N LEU A 31 2.71 -8.58 2.97
CA LEU A 31 4.15 -8.47 2.88
C LEU A 31 4.74 -8.38 4.28
N LYS A 32 5.72 -9.22 4.56
CA LYS A 32 6.46 -9.20 5.82
C LYS A 32 7.63 -8.24 5.73
N VAL A 33 7.76 -7.39 6.74
CA VAL A 33 8.95 -6.54 6.92
C VAL A 33 10.09 -7.44 7.39
N VAL A 34 11.08 -7.67 6.55
CA VAL A 34 12.23 -8.53 6.88
C VAL A 34 13.45 -7.73 7.32
N ALA A 35 13.53 -6.47 6.93
CA ALA A 35 14.58 -5.57 7.37
C ALA A 35 14.08 -4.13 7.44
N LYS A 36 14.64 -3.39 8.40
CA LYS A 36 14.41 -1.96 8.61
C LYS A 36 15.77 -1.30 8.80
N VAL A 37 16.18 -0.50 7.82
CA VAL A 37 17.50 0.15 7.79
C VAL A 37 17.31 1.67 7.84
N PRO A 38 17.67 2.35 8.93
CA PRO A 38 17.63 3.80 8.99
C PRO A 38 18.75 4.38 8.12
N GLU A 39 18.39 5.08 7.04
CA GLU A 39 19.34 5.76 6.15
C GLU A 39 19.71 7.15 6.69
N SER A 40 18.81 7.78 7.44
CA SER A 40 18.97 9.13 8.00
C SER A 40 18.04 9.33 9.19
N ALA A 41 18.21 10.44 9.93
CA ALA A 41 17.36 10.77 11.09
C ALA A 41 15.86 10.84 10.77
N VAL A 42 15.50 11.08 9.50
CA VAL A 42 14.12 11.16 9.03
C VAL A 42 13.79 10.16 7.93
N VAL A 43 14.72 9.35 7.43
CA VAL A 43 14.45 8.40 6.33
C VAL A 43 14.83 6.99 6.75
N THR A 44 13.92 6.04 6.52
CA THR A 44 14.16 4.63 6.80
C THR A 44 13.76 3.79 5.60
N SER A 45 14.66 2.92 5.18
CA SER A 45 14.46 1.93 4.13
C SER A 45 13.84 0.67 4.75
N PHE A 46 12.70 0.24 4.21
CA PHE A 46 12.01 -0.98 4.62
C PHE A 46 12.12 -2.02 3.49
N TYR A 47 12.51 -3.23 3.88
CA TYR A 47 12.60 -4.39 3.01
C TYR A 47 11.42 -5.30 3.28
N LEU A 48 10.65 -5.58 2.23
CA LEU A 48 9.37 -6.27 2.29
C LEU A 48 9.44 -7.52 1.43
N GLU A 49 9.13 -8.66 2.01
CA GLU A 49 9.05 -9.95 1.31
C GLU A 49 7.60 -10.45 1.32
N PRO A 50 7.16 -11.19 0.30
CA PRO A 50 5.83 -11.80 0.34
C PRO A 50 5.76 -12.80 1.50
N THR A 51 4.63 -12.82 2.21
CA THR A 51 4.36 -13.88 3.20
C THR A 51 3.97 -15.19 2.55
N ASP A 52 3.42 -15.11 1.33
CA ASP A 52 3.03 -16.25 0.52
C ASP A 52 4.23 -16.81 -0.25
N GLU A 53 4.16 -18.10 -0.61
CA GLU A 53 5.12 -18.74 -1.52
C GLU A 53 5.00 -18.21 -2.97
N GLU A 54 4.01 -17.36 -3.24
CA GLU A 54 3.88 -16.66 -4.52
C GLU A 54 4.86 -15.50 -4.64
N ASP A 55 5.57 -15.52 -5.75
CA ASP A 55 6.55 -14.51 -6.09
C ASP A 55 5.92 -13.11 -6.25
N LEU A 56 6.69 -12.06 -5.97
CA LEU A 56 6.21 -10.67 -5.98
C LEU A 56 5.62 -10.28 -7.35
N TRP A 57 4.67 -9.33 -7.36
CA TRP A 57 4.21 -8.78 -8.63
C TRP A 57 5.37 -8.14 -9.38
N ASP A 58 5.46 -8.45 -10.67
CA ASP A 58 6.39 -7.78 -11.56
C ASP A 58 6.14 -6.27 -11.54
N PHE A 59 7.21 -5.52 -11.39
CA PHE A 59 7.21 -4.07 -11.34
C PHE A 59 8.37 -3.54 -12.17
N GLU A 60 8.29 -2.28 -12.58
CA GLU A 60 9.40 -1.56 -13.19
C GLU A 60 9.97 -0.57 -12.18
N ALA A 61 11.24 -0.21 -12.35
CA ALA A 61 11.85 0.82 -11.52
C ALA A 61 11.08 2.14 -11.66
N GLY A 62 10.68 2.75 -10.53
CA GLY A 62 9.83 3.94 -10.52
C GLY A 62 8.33 3.65 -10.34
N ASN A 63 7.92 2.38 -10.31
CA ASN A 63 6.55 2.02 -9.94
C ASN A 63 6.24 2.40 -8.49
N HIS A 64 4.97 2.66 -8.25
CA HIS A 64 4.45 3.04 -6.95
C HIS A 64 3.68 1.87 -6.35
N LEU A 65 3.98 1.53 -5.10
CA LEU A 65 3.30 0.50 -4.35
C LEU A 65 2.32 1.16 -3.36
N PRO A 66 1.01 1.01 -3.57
CA PRO A 66 0.02 1.41 -2.57
C PRO A 66 0.04 0.42 -1.41
N ILE A 67 0.35 0.93 -0.22
CA ILE A 67 0.41 0.20 1.04
C ILE A 67 -0.76 0.60 1.93
N ARG A 68 -1.38 -0.38 2.54
CA ARG A 68 -2.39 -0.25 3.58
C ARG A 68 -1.81 -0.74 4.90
N LEU A 69 -1.80 0.14 5.88
CA LEU A 69 -1.39 -0.13 7.25
C LEU A 69 -2.66 -0.20 8.09
N VAL A 70 -2.91 -1.36 8.68
CA VAL A 70 -4.01 -1.54 9.62
C VAL A 70 -3.48 -1.14 11.00
N THR A 71 -4.02 -0.06 11.55
CA THR A 71 -3.63 0.45 12.88
C THR A 71 -4.83 0.44 13.81
N THR A 72 -4.60 0.46 15.12
CA THR A 72 -5.69 0.58 16.13
C THR A 72 -6.50 1.87 15.96
N ALA A 73 -5.90 2.92 15.37
CA ALA A 73 -6.55 4.20 15.09
C ALA A 73 -7.31 4.24 13.75
N GLY A 74 -7.30 3.14 13.00
CA GLY A 74 -7.92 3.01 11.68
C GLY A 74 -6.95 2.62 10.57
N ASP A 75 -7.50 2.40 9.39
CA ASP A 75 -6.73 2.04 8.19
C ASP A 75 -6.05 3.26 7.58
N LEU A 76 -4.73 3.18 7.43
CA LEU A 76 -3.94 4.21 6.77
C LEU A 76 -3.46 3.69 5.43
N GLN A 77 -3.88 4.35 4.34
CA GLN A 77 -3.43 4.01 2.99
C GLN A 77 -2.46 5.06 2.47
N ARG A 78 -1.27 4.63 2.02
CA ARG A 78 -0.25 5.50 1.42
C ARG A 78 0.43 4.82 0.25
N THR A 79 0.90 5.62 -0.68
CA THR A 79 1.57 5.14 -1.88
C THR A 79 3.03 5.54 -1.82
N TYR A 80 3.94 4.58 -1.96
CA TYR A 80 5.38 4.79 -1.91
C TYR A 80 6.05 4.28 -3.18
N SER A 81 7.11 4.93 -3.64
CA SER A 81 7.85 4.49 -4.82
C SER A 81 8.79 3.32 -4.46
N LEU A 82 8.81 2.30 -5.31
CA LEU A 82 9.72 1.17 -5.18
C LEU A 82 11.14 1.62 -5.53
N SER A 83 12.02 1.52 -4.54
CA SER A 83 13.42 1.96 -4.61
C SER A 83 14.36 0.75 -4.78
N VAL A 84 13.98 -0.22 -5.60
CA VAL A 84 14.76 -1.45 -5.85
C VAL A 84 14.64 -1.87 -7.31
N ALA A 85 15.63 -2.60 -7.82
CA ALA A 85 15.55 -3.20 -9.13
C ALA A 85 14.57 -4.39 -9.14
N PRO A 86 13.81 -4.61 -10.22
CA PRO A 86 12.88 -5.74 -10.31
C PRO A 86 13.53 -7.13 -10.27
N SER A 87 14.81 -7.20 -10.62
CA SER A 87 15.63 -8.41 -10.53
C SER A 87 16.28 -8.61 -9.16
N ALA A 88 16.08 -7.70 -8.20
CA ALA A 88 16.72 -7.80 -6.91
C ALA A 88 16.15 -8.98 -6.10
N SER A 89 17.05 -9.84 -5.64
CA SER A 89 16.77 -10.97 -4.76
C SER A 89 17.72 -10.95 -3.57
N ASN A 90 17.25 -11.44 -2.43
CA ASN A 90 18.05 -11.53 -1.22
C ASN A 90 19.09 -12.67 -1.37
N ALA A 91 19.96 -12.86 -0.36
CA ALA A 91 20.97 -13.92 -0.39
C ALA A 91 20.39 -15.35 -0.48
N ALA A 92 19.10 -15.52 -0.16
CA ALA A 92 18.38 -16.79 -0.27
C ALA A 92 17.68 -16.96 -1.64
N GLY A 93 17.78 -15.98 -2.55
CA GLY A 93 17.16 -16.02 -3.87
C GLY A 93 15.72 -15.48 -3.95
N ASN A 94 15.16 -14.97 -2.86
CA ASN A 94 13.78 -14.46 -2.83
C ASN A 94 13.71 -13.00 -3.28
N ARG A 95 12.73 -12.66 -4.13
CA ARG A 95 12.46 -11.25 -4.49
C ARG A 95 11.94 -10.47 -3.29
N TYR A 96 12.33 -9.20 -3.21
CA TYR A 96 11.88 -8.28 -2.16
C TYR A 96 11.54 -6.91 -2.74
N TYR A 97 10.62 -6.19 -2.10
CA TYR A 97 10.42 -4.77 -2.33
C TYR A 97 11.26 -3.95 -1.35
N ARG A 98 11.79 -2.81 -1.83
CA ARG A 98 12.39 -1.79 -0.97
C ARG A 98 11.63 -0.50 -1.13
N ILE A 99 11.19 0.08 -0.02
CA ILE A 99 10.62 1.42 0.01
C ILE A 99 11.44 2.29 0.97
N SER A 100 11.66 3.55 0.60
CA SER A 100 12.29 4.53 1.47
C SER A 100 11.20 5.47 1.97
N VAL A 101 10.92 5.42 3.27
CA VAL A 101 9.84 6.20 3.88
C VAL A 101 10.45 7.33 4.69
N LYS A 102 10.14 8.56 4.32
CA LYS A 102 10.46 9.74 5.10
C LYS A 102 9.44 9.91 6.23
N ARG A 103 9.93 10.16 7.44
CA ARG A 103 9.16 10.54 8.62
C ARG A 103 8.68 11.97 8.43
N GLU A 104 7.37 12.13 8.44
CA GLU A 104 6.73 13.45 8.40
C GLU A 104 6.07 13.66 9.77
N PRO A 105 6.36 14.77 10.48
CA PRO A 105 5.89 14.99 11.86
C PRO A 105 4.37 15.04 11.97
N GLU A 106 3.67 15.48 10.93
CA GLU A 106 2.19 15.47 10.85
C GLU A 106 1.64 14.20 10.16
N GLY A 107 2.53 13.33 9.68
CA GLY A 107 2.19 12.13 8.95
C GLY A 107 1.89 10.95 9.88
N LYS A 108 0.61 10.61 10.03
CA LYS A 108 0.18 9.44 10.84
C LYS A 108 0.77 8.12 10.32
N ALA A 109 0.77 7.91 9.00
CA ALA A 109 1.24 6.67 8.37
C ALA A 109 2.76 6.52 8.41
N SER A 110 3.51 7.61 8.13
CA SER A 110 4.97 7.59 8.19
C SER A 110 5.45 7.48 9.64
N SER A 111 4.85 8.19 10.58
CA SER A 111 5.15 8.01 12.01
C SER A 111 4.85 6.59 12.47
N PHE A 112 3.73 5.99 12.06
CA PHE A 112 3.42 4.60 12.40
C PHE A 112 4.47 3.61 11.85
N LEU A 113 4.89 3.77 10.59
CA LEU A 113 5.97 2.95 9.99
C LEU A 113 7.30 3.10 10.76
N HIS A 114 7.60 4.31 11.23
CA HIS A 114 8.83 4.60 11.94
C HIS A 114 8.80 4.11 13.40
N ASP A 115 7.71 4.34 14.12
CA ASP A 115 7.61 4.09 15.56
C ASP A 115 7.08 2.69 15.89
N GLN A 116 6.06 2.20 15.16
CA GLN A 116 5.36 0.96 15.50
C GLN A 116 5.75 -0.24 14.63
N ILE A 117 6.06 -0.03 13.34
CA ILE A 117 6.48 -1.14 12.47
C ILE A 117 7.91 -1.57 12.80
N GLN A 118 8.03 -2.85 13.10
CA GLN A 118 9.26 -3.57 13.39
C GLN A 118 9.46 -4.72 12.40
N VAL A 119 10.69 -5.24 12.35
CA VAL A 119 11.00 -6.46 11.59
C VAL A 119 10.13 -7.61 12.11
N GLY A 120 9.53 -8.35 11.18
CA GLY A 120 8.58 -9.44 11.44
C GLY A 120 7.12 -9.03 11.31
N ASN A 121 6.79 -7.73 11.31
CA ASN A 121 5.42 -7.28 11.10
C ASN A 121 4.97 -7.49 9.65
N ILE A 122 3.66 -7.62 9.49
CA ILE A 122 3.01 -7.80 8.19
C ILE A 122 2.29 -6.51 7.83
N ILE A 123 2.48 -6.06 6.59
CA ILE A 123 1.80 -4.92 6.01
C ILE A 123 1.12 -5.36 4.71
N GLN A 124 0.04 -4.69 4.32
CA GLN A 124 -0.71 -5.06 3.14
C GLN A 124 -0.35 -4.15 1.97
N ALA A 125 0.02 -4.70 0.83
CA ALA A 125 0.22 -3.97 -0.42
C ALA A 125 -0.92 -4.26 -1.40
N ARG A 126 -1.22 -3.30 -2.27
CA ARG A 126 -2.23 -3.42 -3.34
C ARG A 126 -1.57 -3.27 -4.71
N LYS A 127 -2.17 -3.88 -5.73
CA LYS A 127 -1.79 -3.70 -7.14
C LYS A 127 -2.61 -2.60 -7.79
#